data_AF-A0A7W1ADV7-F1
#
_entry.id   AF-A0A7W1ADV7-F1
#
_cell.length_a   1.000
_cell.length_b   1.000
_cell.length_c   1.000
_cell.angle_alpha   90.00
_cell.angle_beta   90.00
_cell.angle_gamma   90.00
#
_symmetry.space_group_name_H-M   'P 1'
#
loop_
_entity.id
_entity.type
_entity.pdbx_description
1 polymer ?
#
loop_
_entity_poly.entity_id
_entity_poly.type
_entity_poly.pdbx_seq_one_letter_code
_entity_poly.pdbx_strand_id
1 'polypeptide(L)' 'SPAADITPLAEAGVPAMELDVDGSRYFWYHHSEGDTLDKLDPGELARCVAAMAVMAYVVADLPEALPRGDP' A
#
# COMPACT_ATOMS: atom_id res chain seq x y z
N SER A 1 5.43 1.82 -9.29
CA SER A 1 5.51 3.23 -8.86
C SER A 1 4.71 3.34 -7.60
N PRO A 2 5.15 4.03 -6.54
CA PRO A 2 4.41 4.11 -5.28
C PRO A 2 2.97 4.59 -5.50
N ALA A 3 2.09 4.28 -4.55
CA ALA A 3 0.70 4.73 -4.56
C ALA A 3 0.61 6.24 -4.83
N ALA A 4 -0.46 6.67 -5.49
CA ALA A 4 -0.61 8.00 -6.07
C ALA A 4 -0.25 9.14 -5.10
N ASP A 5 -0.58 9.00 -3.82
CA ASP A 5 -0.38 10.04 -2.81
C ASP A 5 1.07 10.21 -2.36
N ILE A 6 1.91 9.17 -2.47
CA ILE A 6 3.30 9.18 -1.97
C ILE A 6 4.34 9.23 -3.10
N THR A 7 3.91 9.24 -4.36
CA THR A 7 4.81 9.38 -5.51
C THR A 7 5.70 10.63 -5.40
N PRO A 8 5.19 11.84 -5.06
CA PRO A 8 6.05 13.02 -4.95
C PRO A 8 7.09 12.92 -3.82
N LEU A 9 6.82 12.13 -2.77
CA LEU A 9 7.78 11.90 -1.69
C LEU A 9 8.92 10.99 -2.17
N ALA A 10 8.57 9.92 -2.90
CA ALA A 10 9.55 9.03 -3.49
C ALA A 10 10.46 9.75 -4.49
N GLU A 11 9.88 10.60 -5.34
CA GLU A 11 10.62 11.49 -6.26
C GLU A 11 11.50 12.51 -5.53
N ALA A 12 11.20 12.83 -4.26
CA ALA A 12 12.05 13.67 -3.42
C ALA A 12 13.10 12.87 -2.61
N GLY A 13 13.31 11.60 -2.95
CA GLY A 13 14.28 10.71 -2.28
C GLY A 13 13.81 10.14 -0.95
N VAL A 14 12.54 10.29 -0.56
CA VAL A 14 11.97 9.65 0.63
C VAL A 14 11.77 8.15 0.34
N PRO A 15 12.23 7.23 1.20
CA PRO A 15 11.90 5.81 1.06
C PRO A 15 10.39 5.60 1.07
N ALA A 16 9.88 4.98 0.02
CA ALA A 16 8.46 4.71 -0.17
C ALA A 16 8.24 3.22 -0.43
N MET A 17 7.09 2.72 0.02
CA MET A 17 6.64 1.36 -0.23
C MET A 17 5.15 1.39 -0.55
N GLU A 18 4.71 0.50 -1.42
CA GLU A 18 3.31 0.25 -1.73
C GLU A 18 3.01 -1.23 -1.55
N LEU A 19 1.77 -1.52 -1.14
CA LEU A 19 1.24 -2.87 -1.10
C LEU A 19 0.64 -3.22 -2.47
N ASP A 20 1.34 -4.04 -3.23
CA ASP A 20 0.85 -4.59 -4.50
C ASP A 20 -0.07 -5.81 -4.24
N VAL A 21 -1.26 -5.80 -4.84
CA VAL A 21 -2.32 -6.79 -4.63
C VAL A 21 -2.91 -7.24 -5.96
N ASP A 22 -3.67 -8.35 -5.97
CA ASP A 22 -4.38 -8.76 -7.18
C ASP A 22 -5.50 -7.76 -7.52
N GLY A 23 -5.22 -6.88 -8.48
CA GLY A 23 -6.15 -5.88 -9.00
C GLY A 23 -7.06 -6.36 -10.14
N SER A 24 -7.08 -7.66 -10.49
CA SER A 24 -7.75 -8.17 -11.71
C SER A 24 -9.25 -7.84 -11.80
N ARG A 25 -9.93 -7.67 -10.66
CA ARG A 25 -11.34 -7.29 -10.56
C ARG A 25 -11.59 -5.83 -10.16
N TYR A 26 -10.53 -5.07 -9.87
CA TYR A 26 -10.65 -3.70 -9.32
C TYR A 26 -11.49 -2.78 -10.22
N PHE A 27 -11.16 -2.75 -11.50
CA PHE A 27 -11.85 -1.90 -12.48
C PHE A 27 -13.24 -2.40 -12.91
N TRP A 28 -13.71 -3.54 -12.38
CA TRP A 28 -15.11 -3.95 -12.58
C TRP A 28 -16.06 -3.10 -11.75
N TYR A 29 -15.59 -2.57 -10.61
CA TYR A 29 -16.41 -1.86 -9.62
C TYR A 29 -15.94 -0.43 -9.35
N HIS A 30 -14.66 -0.13 -9.54
CA HIS A 30 -14.08 1.20 -9.30
C HIS A 30 -14.89 2.33 -9.96
N HIS A 31 -15.28 3.33 -9.16
CA HIS A 31 -16.11 4.47 -9.60
C HIS A 31 -17.49 4.07 -10.19
N SER A 32 -18.06 2.96 -9.76
CA SER A 32 -19.44 2.56 -10.09
C SER A 32 -20.32 2.50 -8.83
N GLU A 33 -21.63 2.38 -9.01
CA GLU A 33 -22.56 2.10 -7.90
C GLU A 33 -22.32 0.73 -7.24
N GLY A 34 -21.57 -0.17 -7.91
CA GLY A 34 -21.20 -1.48 -7.40
C GLY A 34 -20.01 -1.47 -6.43
N ASP A 35 -19.36 -0.32 -6.21
CA ASP A 35 -18.28 -0.16 -5.23
C ASP A 35 -18.83 -0.21 -3.80
N THR A 36 -19.01 -1.43 -3.31
CA THR A 36 -19.79 -1.76 -2.11
C THR A 36 -19.10 -2.87 -1.34
N LEU A 37 -19.38 -2.97 -0.03
CA LEU A 37 -18.65 -3.86 0.88
C LEU A 37 -18.76 -5.34 0.53
N ASP A 38 -19.81 -5.78 -0.17
CA ASP A 38 -20.01 -7.19 -0.50
C ASP A 38 -19.05 -7.70 -1.60
N LYS A 39 -18.21 -6.84 -2.17
CA LYS A 39 -17.14 -7.26 -3.10
C LYS A 39 -15.82 -7.56 -2.39
N LEU A 40 -15.69 -7.16 -1.12
CA LEU A 40 -14.50 -7.45 -0.32
C LEU A 40 -14.47 -8.90 0.13
N ASP A 41 -13.33 -9.56 -0.07
CA ASP A 41 -13.02 -10.82 0.60
C ASP A 41 -12.39 -10.53 1.98
N PRO A 42 -12.98 -10.99 3.09
CA PRO A 42 -12.45 -10.74 4.43
C PRO A 42 -11.04 -11.31 4.65
N GLY A 43 -10.69 -12.40 3.96
CA GLY A 43 -9.36 -13.02 4.04
C GLY A 43 -8.30 -12.20 3.32
N GLU A 44 -8.61 -11.68 2.13
CA GLU A 44 -7.76 -10.72 1.41
C GLU A 44 -7.53 -9.46 2.25
N LEU A 45 -8.60 -8.88 2.80
CA LEU A 45 -8.50 -7.70 3.66
C LEU A 45 -7.63 -7.98 4.90
N ALA A 46 -7.83 -9.11 5.59
CA ALA A 46 -7.03 -9.49 6.75
C ALA A 46 -5.54 -9.64 6.41
N ARG A 47 -5.20 -10.16 5.22
CA ARG A 47 -3.81 -10.23 4.74
C ARG A 47 -3.22 -8.84 4.49
N CYS A 48 -3.96 -7.92 3.88
CA CYS A 48 -3.52 -6.54 3.71
C CYS A 48 -3.24 -5.87 5.07
N VAL A 49 -4.14 -6.04 6.04
CA VAL A 49 -3.96 -5.54 7.42
C VAL A 49 -2.69 -6.13 8.04
N ALA A 50 -2.50 -7.45 7.96
CA ALA A 50 -1.32 -8.10 8.51
C ALA A 50 -0.02 -7.61 7.86
N ALA A 51 0.02 -7.50 6.54
CA ALA A 51 1.19 -7.00 5.81
C ALA A 51 1.55 -5.57 6.21
N MET A 52 0.56 -4.67 6.25
CA MET A 52 0.76 -3.27 6.64
C MET A 52 1.19 -3.16 8.12
N ALA A 53 0.59 -3.93 9.01
CA ALA A 53 0.93 -3.92 10.43
C ALA A 53 2.38 -4.40 10.67
N VAL A 54 2.78 -5.50 10.04
CA VAL A 54 4.16 -6.01 10.15
C VAL A 54 5.15 -5.03 9.55
N MET A 55 4.88 -4.50 8.36
CA MET A 55 5.74 -3.51 7.70
C MET A 55 5.93 -2.27 8.58
N ALA A 56 4.83 -1.68 9.07
CA ALA A 56 4.89 -0.47 9.89
C ALA A 56 5.63 -0.71 11.20
N TYR A 57 5.37 -1.84 11.86
CA TYR A 57 6.06 -2.21 13.10
C TYR A 57 7.56 -2.37 12.88
N VAL A 58 7.95 -3.19 11.90
CA VAL A 58 9.36 -3.50 11.64
C VAL A 58 10.12 -2.25 11.25
N VAL A 59 9.60 -1.44 10.32
CA VAL A 59 10.28 -0.21 9.87
C VAL A 59 10.40 0.81 11.01
N ALA A 60 9.40 0.91 11.89
CA ALA A 60 9.47 1.80 13.05
C ALA A 60 10.47 1.34 14.12
N ASP A 61 10.73 0.03 14.21
CA ASP A 61 11.61 -0.58 15.21
C ASP A 61 13.04 -0.86 14.69
N LEU A 62 13.36 -0.45 13.45
CA LEU A 62 14.73 -0.57 12.94
C LEU A 62 15.71 0.26 13.78
N PRO A 63 16.92 -0.26 14.05
CA PRO A 63 17.94 0.48 14.82
C PRO A 63 18.44 1.73 14.07
N GLU A 64 18.29 1.75 12.75
CA GLU A 64 18.67 2.84 11.86
C GLU A 64 17.54 3.11 10.86
N ALA A 65 17.37 4.38 10.47
CA ALA A 65 16.40 4.75 9.45
C ALA A 65 16.79 4.21 8.07
N LEU A 66 15.80 3.93 7.23
CA LEU A 66 16.03 3.56 5.83
C LEU A 66 16.77 4.69 5.08
N PRO A 67 17.74 4.35 4.20
CA PRO A 67 18.53 5.35 3.48
C PRO A 67 17.65 6.10 2.47
N ARG A 68 17.87 7.42 2.35
CA ARG A 68 17.22 8.23 1.32
C ARG A 68 17.86 7.98 -0.05
N GLY A 69 17.04 8.01 -1.10
CA GLY A 69 17.50 7.96 -2.47
C GLY A 69 17.93 9.34 -2.99
N ASP A 70 18.55 9.35 -4.17
CA ASP A 70 18.71 10.58 -4.94
C ASP A 70 17.32 11.04 -5.43
N PRO A 71 17.05 12.37 -5.46
CA PRO A 71 15.86 12.91 -6.11
C PRO A 71 15.88 12.70 -7.64
#